data_AF-A0A7V2F3R9-F1
#
_entry.id   AF-A0A7V2F3R9-F1
#
_cell.length_a   1.000
_cell.length_b   1.000
_cell.length_c   1.000
_cell.angle_alpha   90.00
_cell.angle_beta   90.00
_cell.angle_gamma   90.00
#
_symmetry.space_group_name_H-M   'P 1'
#
loop_
_entity.id
_entity.type
_entity.pdbx_description
1 polymer ?
#
loop_
_entity_poly.entity_id
_entity_poly.type
_entity_poly.pdbx_seq_one_letter_code
_entity_poly.pdbx_strand_id
1 'polypeptide(L)'
;MVDFETISVMEAVEHIKARRAECRGRLEENNRLVMELIRLGRLKEAKKLIDEGGSRHYALFAKAEEYEKAGNLEAAVGCYWENIYVNGADASANYKRLMNLLHRIDCCEGELKVAEIYLNFSDRFEADEIASRISELRRMTASV
;
A
#
# COMPACT_ATOMS: atom_id res chain seq x y z
N MET A 1 -10.65 -11.61 6.44
CA MET A 1 -10.14 -10.38 5.81
C MET A 1 -10.41 -9.28 6.81
N VAL A 2 -9.42 -8.49 7.21
CA VAL A 2 -9.63 -7.38 8.15
C VAL A 2 -10.44 -6.32 7.42
N ASP A 3 -11.53 -5.85 8.03
CA ASP A 3 -12.29 -4.73 7.49
C ASP A 3 -11.61 -3.43 7.93
N PHE A 4 -10.82 -2.90 7.03
CA PHE A 4 -9.97 -1.76 7.30
C PHE A 4 -10.71 -0.43 7.40
N GLU A 5 -11.97 -0.38 6.99
CA GLU A 5 -12.83 0.78 7.21
C GLU A 5 -13.25 0.88 8.68
N THR A 6 -13.35 -0.25 9.38
CA THR A 6 -13.84 -0.33 10.76
C THR A 6 -12.77 -0.29 11.86
N ILE A 7 -11.51 -0.62 11.57
CA ILE A 7 -10.44 -0.61 12.58
C ILE A 7 -9.89 0.80 12.83
N SER A 8 -9.29 1.04 13.99
CA SER A 8 -8.61 2.31 14.28
C SER A 8 -7.33 2.49 13.43
N VAL A 9 -6.85 3.74 13.33
CA VAL A 9 -5.58 4.06 12.66
C VAL A 9 -4.42 3.28 13.25
N MET A 10 -4.36 3.17 14.59
CA MET A 10 -3.26 2.47 15.26
C MET A 10 -3.29 0.97 14.99
N GLU A 11 -4.47 0.34 14.99
CA GLU A 11 -4.62 -1.06 14.60
C GLU A 11 -4.20 -1.28 13.15
N ALA A 12 -4.61 -0.39 12.23
CA ALA A 12 -4.19 -0.43 10.84
C ALA A 12 -2.67 -0.36 10.68
N VAL A 13 -2.01 0.55 11.41
CA VAL A 13 -0.55 0.70 11.38
C VAL A 13 0.15 -0.57 11.84
N GLU A 14 -0.29 -1.18 12.95
CA GLU A 14 0.33 -2.41 13.45
C GLU A 14 0.12 -3.59 12.50
N HIS A 15 -1.07 -3.70 11.88
CA HIS A 15 -1.30 -4.70 10.84
C HIS A 15 -0.38 -4.52 9.63
N ILE A 16 -0.21 -3.28 9.14
CA ILE A 16 0.69 -2.99 8.01
C ILE A 16 2.14 -3.28 8.37
N LYS A 17 2.60 -2.90 9.58
CA LYS A 17 3.96 -3.21 10.06
C LYS A 17 4.23 -4.71 10.10
N ALA A 18 3.31 -5.49 10.66
CA ALA A 18 3.42 -6.95 10.71
C ALA A 18 3.50 -7.54 9.29
N ARG A 19 2.65 -7.08 8.37
CA ARG A 19 2.68 -7.52 6.97
C ARG A 19 3.96 -7.12 6.23
N ARG A 20 4.48 -5.92 6.47
CA ARG A 20 5.79 -5.48 5.93
C ARG A 20 6.92 -6.39 6.39
N ALA A 21 6.96 -6.72 7.68
CA ALA A 21 7.98 -7.62 8.22
C ALA A 21 7.90 -9.02 7.60
N GLU A 22 6.69 -9.58 7.48
CA GLU A 22 6.46 -10.87 6.82
C GLU A 22 6.89 -10.84 5.33
N CYS A 23 6.49 -9.80 4.59
CA CYS A 23 6.86 -9.66 3.18
C CYS A 23 8.37 -9.51 2.99
N ARG A 24 9.04 -8.75 3.85
CA ARG A 24 10.49 -8.59 3.84
C ARG A 24 11.19 -9.93 4.10
N GLY A 25 10.78 -10.67 5.14
CA GLY A 25 11.36 -11.98 5.43
C GLY A 25 11.20 -12.99 4.29
N ARG A 26 10.03 -13.01 3.64
CA ARG A 26 9.81 -13.85 2.44
C ARG A 26 10.67 -13.42 1.25
N LEU A 27 10.84 -12.12 1.04
CA LEU A 27 11.68 -11.58 -0.02
C LEU A 27 13.16 -11.92 0.20
N GLU A 28 13.65 -11.77 1.43
CA GLU A 28 15.02 -12.13 1.82
C GLU A 28 15.28 -13.62 1.60
N GLU A 29 14.35 -14.48 2.01
CA GLU A 29 14.47 -15.93 1.79
C GLU A 29 14.43 -16.29 0.30
N ASN A 30 13.51 -15.70 -0.47
CA ASN A 30 13.48 -15.89 -1.92
C ASN A 30 14.80 -15.45 -2.57
N ASN A 31 15.34 -14.29 -2.19
CA ASN A 31 16.61 -13.80 -2.71
C ASN A 31 17.78 -14.74 -2.37
N ARG A 32 17.80 -15.29 -1.15
CA ARG A 32 18.80 -16.28 -0.74
C ARG A 32 18.75 -17.53 -1.62
N LEU A 33 17.55 -18.07 -1.86
CA LEU A 33 17.33 -19.23 -2.72
C LEU A 33 17.71 -18.95 -4.19
N VAL A 34 17.34 -17.78 -4.72
CA VAL A 34 17.72 -17.34 -6.07
C VAL A 34 19.25 -17.31 -6.21
N MET A 35 19.96 -16.71 -5.26
CA MET A 35 21.42 -16.63 -5.28
C MET A 35 22.08 -18.02 -5.18
N GLU A 36 21.51 -18.93 -4.40
CA GLU A 36 21.96 -20.32 -4.34
C GLU A 36 21.79 -21.05 -5.68
N LEU A 37 20.62 -20.90 -6.33
CA LEU A 37 20.36 -21.49 -7.65
C LEU A 37 21.32 -20.92 -8.71
N ILE A 38 21.61 -19.62 -8.68
CA ILE A 38 22.60 -18.98 -9.56
C ILE A 38 23.98 -19.59 -9.32
N ARG A 39 24.40 -19.72 -8.05
CA ARG A 39 25.71 -20.32 -7.69
C ARG A 39 25.84 -21.76 -8.19
N LEU A 40 24.75 -22.52 -8.21
CA LEU A 40 24.69 -23.89 -8.73
C LEU A 40 24.54 -23.98 -10.27
N GLY A 41 24.50 -22.86 -10.99
CA GLY A 41 24.29 -22.82 -12.44
C GLY A 41 22.86 -23.13 -12.89
N ARG A 42 21.88 -23.21 -11.97
CA ARG A 42 20.48 -23.55 -12.23
C ARG A 42 19.66 -22.33 -12.65
N LEU A 43 20.11 -21.64 -13.70
CA LEU A 43 19.60 -20.32 -14.10
C LEU A 43 18.10 -20.32 -14.49
N LYS A 44 17.60 -21.40 -15.11
CA LYS A 44 16.18 -21.51 -15.46
C LYS A 44 15.27 -21.52 -14.23
N GLU A 45 15.71 -22.17 -13.16
CA GLU A 45 14.95 -22.26 -11.91
C GLU A 45 15.03 -20.97 -11.12
N ALA A 46 16.21 -20.35 -11.08
CA ALA A 46 16.38 -19.01 -10.51
C ALA A 46 15.44 -18.00 -11.19
N LYS A 47 15.36 -18.01 -12.53
CA LYS A 47 14.44 -17.15 -13.28
C LYS A 47 12.98 -17.41 -12.92
N LYS A 48 12.55 -18.68 -12.87
CA LYS A 48 11.18 -19.04 -12.49
C LYS A 48 10.81 -18.50 -11.10
N LEU A 49 11.72 -18.63 -10.13
CA LEU A 49 11.49 -18.16 -8.76
C LEU A 49 11.41 -16.63 -8.67
N ILE A 50 12.22 -15.91 -9.46
CA ILE A 50 12.15 -14.45 -9.59
C ILE A 50 10.78 -14.02 -10.16
N ASP A 51 10.35 -14.66 -11.25
CA ASP A 51 9.09 -14.34 -11.94
C ASP A 51 7.87 -14.60 -11.02
N GLU A 52 7.90 -15.69 -10.24
CA GLU A 52 6.87 -16.01 -9.26
C GLU A 52 6.81 -15.01 -8.09
N GLY A 53 7.97 -14.54 -7.61
CA GLY A 53 8.09 -13.60 -6.49
C GLY A 53 7.68 -12.16 -6.81
N GLY A 54 7.92 -11.68 -8.04
CA GLY A 54 7.63 -10.29 -8.43
C GLY A 54 6.15 -10.01 -8.73
N SER A 55 5.37 -11.03 -9.10
CA SER A 55 4.06 -10.82 -9.76
C SER A 55 2.93 -10.31 -8.85
N ARG A 56 2.92 -10.63 -7.55
CA ARG A 56 1.75 -10.36 -6.69
C ARG A 56 1.61 -8.91 -6.23
N HIS A 57 2.72 -8.22 -5.96
CA HIS A 57 2.69 -6.84 -5.47
C HIS A 57 2.32 -5.83 -6.57
N TYR A 58 2.78 -6.09 -7.80
CA TYR A 58 2.50 -5.22 -8.93
C TYR A 58 1.09 -5.42 -9.50
N ALA A 59 0.51 -6.63 -9.35
CA ALA A 59 -0.81 -6.94 -9.88
C ALA A 59 -1.95 -6.10 -9.29
N LEU A 60 -1.96 -5.87 -7.96
CA LEU A 60 -3.01 -5.07 -7.33
C LEU A 60 -2.88 -3.58 -7.67
N PHE A 61 -1.66 -3.07 -7.76
CA PHE A 61 -1.43 -1.69 -8.20
C PHE A 61 -1.88 -1.49 -9.65
N ALA A 62 -1.48 -2.38 -10.56
CA ALA A 62 -1.88 -2.32 -11.97
C ALA A 62 -3.40 -2.43 -12.13
N LYS A 63 -4.04 -3.33 -11.37
CA LYS A 63 -5.50 -3.48 -11.37
C LYS A 63 -6.21 -2.21 -10.87
N ALA A 64 -5.67 -1.55 -9.83
CA ALA A 64 -6.20 -0.28 -9.36
C ALA A 64 -6.13 0.79 -10.46
N GLU A 65 -5.00 0.89 -11.18
CA GLU A 65 -4.84 1.83 -12.30
C GLU A 65 -5.79 1.53 -13.46
N GLU A 66 -6.09 0.25 -13.75
CA GLU A 66 -7.09 -0.13 -14.74
C GLU A 66 -8.48 0.37 -14.36
N TYR A 67 -8.88 0.21 -13.10
CA TYR A 67 -10.13 0.76 -12.59
C TYR A 67 -10.16 2.29 -12.61
N GLU A 68 -9.06 2.96 -12.24
CA GLU A 68 -8.96 4.43 -12.36
C GLU A 68 -9.20 4.90 -13.79
N LYS A 69 -8.54 4.25 -14.78
CA LYS A 69 -8.66 4.59 -16.21
C LYS A 69 -10.06 4.32 -16.75
N ALA A 70 -10.72 3.29 -16.24
CA ALA A 70 -12.12 2.97 -16.58
C ALA A 70 -13.13 3.89 -15.88
N GLY A 71 -12.69 4.78 -14.98
CA GLY A 71 -13.57 5.67 -14.22
C GLY A 71 -14.28 4.99 -13.05
N ASN A 72 -13.93 3.75 -12.70
CA ASN A 72 -14.50 3.02 -11.56
C ASN A 72 -13.68 3.32 -10.30
N LEU A 73 -13.91 4.50 -9.71
CA LEU A 73 -13.06 5.04 -8.65
C LEU A 73 -13.19 4.24 -7.35
N GLU A 74 -14.39 3.76 -7.02
CA GLU A 74 -14.65 2.95 -5.83
C GLU A 74 -13.92 1.60 -5.89
N ALA A 75 -13.92 0.95 -7.07
CA ALA A 75 -13.16 -0.27 -7.24
C ALA A 75 -11.64 -0.03 -7.17
N ALA A 76 -11.17 1.11 -7.69
CA ALA A 76 -9.77 1.50 -7.57
C ALA A 76 -9.37 1.74 -6.10
N VAL A 77 -10.21 2.44 -5.32
CA VAL A 77 -10.04 2.63 -3.86
C VAL A 77 -9.89 1.29 -3.15
N GLY A 78 -10.77 0.34 -3.43
CA GLY A 78 -10.69 -1.01 -2.86
C GLY A 78 -9.37 -1.71 -3.17
N CYS A 79 -8.89 -1.64 -4.41
CA CYS A 79 -7.61 -2.25 -4.79
C CYS A 79 -6.39 -1.58 -4.14
N TYR A 80 -6.37 -0.25 -4.01
CA TYR A 80 -5.28 0.43 -3.30
C TYR A 80 -5.26 0.10 -1.82
N TRP A 81 -6.42 0.06 -1.17
CA TRP A 81 -6.52 -0.41 0.20
C TRP A 81 -6.01 -1.83 0.36
N GLU A 82 -6.48 -2.75 -0.49
CA GLU A 82 -6.02 -4.14 -0.48
C GLU A 82 -4.50 -4.23 -0.64
N ASN A 83 -3.92 -3.43 -1.54
CA ASN A 83 -2.47 -3.43 -1.73
C ASN A 83 -1.71 -2.88 -0.51
N ILE A 84 -2.17 -1.79 0.09
CA ILE A 84 -1.55 -1.24 1.31
C ILE A 84 -1.58 -2.29 2.44
N TYR A 85 -2.72 -2.94 2.62
CA TYR A 85 -2.94 -3.79 3.77
C TYR A 85 -2.51 -5.25 3.63
N VAL A 86 -2.86 -5.90 2.53
CA VAL A 86 -2.55 -7.32 2.32
C VAL A 86 -1.07 -7.51 2.04
N ASN A 87 -0.51 -6.60 1.23
CA ASN A 87 0.88 -6.67 0.81
C ASN A 87 1.83 -5.84 1.68
N GLY A 88 1.29 -5.08 2.64
CA GLY A 88 2.08 -4.17 3.47
C GLY A 88 2.79 -3.10 2.64
N ALA A 89 2.22 -2.66 1.50
CA ALA A 89 2.95 -1.87 0.49
C ALA A 89 3.76 -0.71 1.11
N ASP A 90 5.06 -0.66 0.78
CA ASP A 90 6.00 0.37 1.25
C ASP A 90 6.15 1.54 0.27
N ALA A 91 5.36 1.53 -0.82
CA ALA A 91 5.42 2.56 -1.83
C ALA A 91 4.45 3.71 -1.48
N SER A 92 5.03 4.90 -1.24
CA SER A 92 4.31 6.18 -1.06
C SER A 92 3.25 6.42 -2.13
N ALA A 93 3.52 6.00 -3.36
CA ALA A 93 2.59 6.10 -4.49
C ALA A 93 1.20 5.48 -4.22
N ASN A 94 1.11 4.37 -3.46
CA ASN A 94 -0.19 3.77 -3.14
C ASN A 94 -1.02 4.67 -2.23
N TYR A 95 -0.41 5.21 -1.17
CA TYR A 95 -1.08 6.09 -0.24
C TYR A 95 -1.52 7.39 -0.92
N LYS A 96 -0.62 8.03 -1.69
CA LYS A 96 -0.93 9.28 -2.41
C LYS A 96 -2.06 9.09 -3.44
N ARG A 97 -2.04 7.99 -4.19
CA ARG A 97 -3.12 7.66 -5.16
C ARG A 97 -4.45 7.44 -4.44
N LEU A 98 -4.44 6.66 -3.38
CA LEU A 98 -5.64 6.40 -2.59
C LEU A 98 -6.23 7.67 -1.98
N MET A 99 -5.41 8.53 -1.39
CA MET A 99 -5.85 9.83 -0.87
C MET A 99 -6.47 10.69 -1.98
N ASN A 100 -5.84 10.78 -3.14
CA ASN A 100 -6.37 11.53 -4.28
C ASN A 100 -7.71 10.97 -4.79
N LEU A 101 -7.88 9.64 -4.80
CA LEU A 101 -9.14 9.03 -5.20
C LEU A 101 -10.25 9.31 -4.18
N LEU A 102 -9.97 9.15 -2.89
CA LEU A 102 -10.92 9.45 -1.81
C LEU A 102 -11.35 10.91 -1.84
N HIS A 103 -10.42 11.83 -2.12
CA HIS A 103 -10.73 13.24 -2.34
C HIS A 103 -11.70 13.44 -3.51
N ARG A 104 -11.46 12.79 -4.65
CA ARG A 104 -12.29 12.91 -5.87
C ARG A 104 -13.71 12.36 -5.71
N ILE A 105 -13.92 11.44 -4.76
CA ILE A 105 -15.24 10.90 -4.43
C ILE A 105 -15.83 11.53 -3.15
N ASP A 106 -15.30 12.68 -2.73
CA ASP A 106 -15.73 13.44 -1.55
C ASP A 106 -15.74 12.65 -0.22
N CYS A 107 -14.90 11.60 -0.12
CA CYS A 107 -14.77 10.77 1.08
C CYS A 107 -13.69 11.35 2.03
N CYS A 108 -13.99 12.48 2.67
CA CYS A 108 -13.05 13.19 3.54
C CYS A 108 -12.57 12.36 4.75
N GLU A 109 -13.47 11.59 5.40
CA GLU A 109 -13.11 10.74 6.54
C GLU A 109 -12.17 9.61 6.13
N GLY A 110 -12.42 8.99 4.98
CA GLY A 110 -11.55 7.97 4.42
C GLY A 110 -10.18 8.55 4.09
N GLU A 111 -10.13 9.72 3.44
CA GLU A 111 -8.88 10.40 3.12
C GLU A 111 -8.08 10.73 4.38
N LEU A 112 -8.74 11.26 5.42
CA LEU A 112 -8.13 11.59 6.70
C LEU A 112 -7.49 10.34 7.33
N LYS A 113 -8.23 9.24 7.37
CA LYS A 113 -7.75 7.97 7.92
C LYS A 113 -6.51 7.46 7.17
N VAL A 114 -6.52 7.50 5.83
CA VAL A 114 -5.36 7.12 5.02
C VAL A 114 -4.16 8.01 5.32
N ALA A 115 -4.37 9.33 5.41
CA ALA A 115 -3.30 10.28 5.69
C ALA A 115 -2.66 10.03 7.06
N GLU A 116 -3.46 9.79 8.10
CA GLU A 116 -2.98 9.47 9.45
C GLU A 116 -2.20 8.14 9.49
N ILE A 117 -2.64 7.14 8.74
CA ILE A 117 -1.89 5.88 8.57
C ILE A 117 -0.57 6.17 7.85
N TYR A 118 -0.62 6.88 6.71
CA TYR A 118 0.54 7.13 5.87
C TYR A 118 1.64 7.92 6.59
N LEU A 119 1.27 8.85 7.46
CA LEU A 119 2.23 9.61 8.28
C LEU A 119 3.17 8.70 9.10
N ASN A 120 2.71 7.53 9.53
CA ASN A 120 3.53 6.56 10.29
C ASN A 120 4.59 5.84 9.44
N PHE A 121 4.50 5.95 8.11
CA PHE A 121 5.37 5.28 7.15
C PHE A 121 6.15 6.26 6.26
N SER A 122 5.95 7.55 6.47
CA SER A 122 6.51 8.62 5.64
C SER A 122 7.90 9.02 6.11
N ASP A 123 8.75 9.45 5.16
CA ASP A 123 10.00 10.09 5.52
C ASP A 123 9.76 11.53 6.02
N ARG A 124 10.83 12.20 6.47
CA ARG A 124 10.74 13.56 7.04
C ARG A 124 10.18 14.58 6.05
N PHE A 125 10.43 14.43 4.75
CA PHE A 125 9.97 15.39 3.74
C PHE A 125 8.49 15.19 3.44
N GLU A 126 8.04 13.94 3.30
CA GLU A 126 6.64 13.62 3.08
C GLU A 126 5.78 13.87 4.33
N ALA A 127 6.34 13.68 5.53
CA ALA A 127 5.61 13.85 6.79
C ALA A 127 5.03 15.26 6.97
N ASP A 128 5.77 16.32 6.60
CA ASP A 128 5.30 17.71 6.74
C ASP A 128 4.12 18.02 5.79
N GLU A 129 4.17 17.49 4.56
CA GLU A 129 3.08 17.59 3.58
C GLU A 129 1.82 16.87 4.08
N ILE A 130 1.99 15.64 4.57
CA ILE A 130 0.88 14.82 5.07
C ILE A 130 0.27 15.42 6.35
N ALA A 131 1.10 15.93 7.27
CA ALA A 131 0.62 16.58 8.48
C ALA A 131 -0.19 17.85 8.18
N SER A 132 0.23 18.61 7.16
CA SER A 132 -0.52 19.77 6.66
C SER A 132 -1.87 19.33 6.11
N ARG A 133 -1.90 18.27 5.30
CA ARG A 133 -3.13 17.72 4.73
C ARG A 133 -4.09 17.17 5.79
N ILE A 134 -3.57 16.46 6.81
CA ILE A 134 -4.38 16.00 7.96
C ILE A 134 -5.04 17.18 8.66
N SER A 135 -4.31 18.28 8.85
CA SER A 135 -4.84 19.49 9.49
C SER A 135 -5.96 20.14 8.68
N GLU A 136 -5.85 20.13 7.35
CA GLU A 136 -6.92 20.58 6.45
C GLU A 136 -8.16 19.68 6.54
N LEU A 137 -7.97 18.37 6.40
CA LEU A 137 -9.04 17.39 6.42
C LEU A 137 -9.83 17.43 7.74
N ARG A 138 -9.15 17.57 8.88
CA ARG A 138 -9.79 17.73 10.19
C ARG A 138 -10.67 18.98 10.27
N ARG A 139 -10.25 20.10 9.65
CA ARG A 139 -11.07 21.31 9.57
C ARG A 139 -12.30 21.10 8.70
N MET A 140 -12.15 20.40 7.58
CA MET A 140 -13.25 20.07 6.68
C MET A 140 -14.28 19.17 7.36
N THR A 141 -13.85 18.09 8.03
CA THR A 141 -14.76 17.18 8.76
C THR A 141 -15.43 17.83 9.97
N ALA A 142 -14.80 18.80 10.64
CA ALA A 142 -15.40 19.52 11.76
C ALA A 142 -16.42 20.59 11.34
N SER A 143 -16.50 20.90 10.04
CA SER A 143 -17.40 21.92 9.48
C SER A 143 -18.67 21.33 8.84
N VAL A 144 -18.83 20.01 8.90
CA VAL A 144 -19.99 19.23 8.42
C VAL A 144 -20.87 18.86 9.61
#